data_AF-G2FQ74-F1
#
_entry.id   AF-G2FQ74-F1
#
_cell.length_a   1.000
_cell.length_b   1.000
_cell.length_c   1.000
_cell.angle_alpha   90.00
_cell.angle_beta   90.00
_cell.angle_gamma   90.00
#
_symmetry.space_group_name_H-M   'P 1'
#
loop_
_entity.id
_entity.type
_entity.pdbx_description
1 polymer ?
#
loop_
_entity_poly.entity_id
_entity_poly.type
_entity_poly.pdbx_seq_one_letter_code
_entity_poly.pdbx_strand_id
1 'polypeptide(L)'
;MQLWDEYGTKLLASPDTYSHPDSSPVTNLTYTQALILLRIPEEELEEFIAERDMKSMTHLELQQALKDRDQAIQEKKDLQKDLTLKSRELAQLTTQTQSLEQQVNRLQAEILRRAGKSPLKLRELEAAKEEVPSARKIAELEKKLKDAETKFSVKSAVAHLPFTEIT
;
A
#
# COMPACT_ATOMS: atom_id res chain seq x y z
N MET A 1 17.08 45.78 -31.49
CA MET A 1 18.24 46.12 -30.64
C MET A 1 17.76 46.10 -29.19
N GLN A 2 17.31 44.94 -28.68
CA GLN A 2 16.56 44.85 -27.42
C GLN A 2 17.43 44.97 -26.17
N LEU A 3 18.73 44.67 -26.29
CA LEU A 3 19.68 44.76 -25.18
C LEU A 3 19.82 46.19 -24.63
N TRP A 4 19.76 47.20 -25.51
CA TRP A 4 19.91 48.61 -25.11
C TRP A 4 18.61 49.15 -24.49
N ASP A 5 17.46 48.73 -25.00
CA ASP A 5 16.16 49.14 -24.48
C ASP A 5 15.86 48.54 -23.09
N GLU A 6 16.29 47.30 -22.85
CA GLU A 6 16.00 46.56 -21.61
C GLU A 6 17.01 46.86 -20.48
N TYR A 7 18.29 47.05 -20.80
CA TYR A 7 19.35 47.23 -19.79
C TYR A 7 20.14 48.54 -19.89
N GLY A 8 20.10 49.23 -21.04
CA GLY A 8 20.93 50.42 -21.27
C GLY A 8 20.63 51.59 -20.34
N THR A 9 19.34 51.80 -20.01
CA THR A 9 18.90 52.86 -19.09
C THR A 9 19.18 52.53 -17.63
N LYS A 10 19.09 51.25 -17.23
CA LYS A 10 19.38 50.78 -15.87
C LYS A 10 20.88 50.81 -15.56
N LEU A 11 21.73 50.55 -16.56
CA LEU A 11 23.19 50.58 -16.45
C LEU A 11 23.79 51.99 -16.45
N LEU A 12 23.12 52.97 -17.07
CA LEU A 12 23.61 54.35 -17.25
C LEU A 12 22.98 55.37 -16.30
N ALA A 13 22.15 54.94 -15.33
CA ALA A 13 21.61 55.81 -14.30
C ALA A 13 22.77 56.37 -13.44
N SER A 14 23.20 57.59 -13.76
CA SER A 14 24.23 58.36 -13.02
C SER A 14 23.75 58.67 -11.60
N PRO A 15 24.64 58.72 -10.58
CA PRO A 15 24.25 58.93 -9.17
C PRO A 15 23.72 60.36 -8.85
N ASP A 16 23.76 61.29 -9.81
CA ASP A 16 23.69 62.73 -9.50
C ASP A 16 22.28 63.34 -9.46
N THR A 17 21.20 62.55 -9.42
CA THR A 17 19.84 63.11 -9.25
C THR A 17 19.21 62.64 -7.95
N TYR A 18 19.12 63.57 -7.00
CA TYR A 18 18.41 63.49 -5.73
C TYR A 18 17.04 62.79 -5.84
N SER A 19 16.98 61.48 -5.57
CA SER A 19 15.94 60.76 -4.80
C SER A 19 16.11 59.26 -4.98
N HIS A 20 16.09 58.54 -3.86
CA HIS A 20 16.27 57.09 -3.63
C HIS A 20 17.71 56.64 -3.32
N PRO A 21 17.96 56.09 -2.10
CA PRO A 21 19.23 55.45 -1.73
C PRO A 21 19.34 53.99 -2.23
N ASP A 22 18.47 53.56 -3.14
CA ASP A 22 18.49 52.20 -3.67
C ASP A 22 19.35 52.17 -4.94
N SER A 23 20.66 52.27 -4.73
CA SER A 23 21.67 52.10 -5.78
C SER A 23 21.39 50.80 -6.53
N SER A 24 21.16 50.89 -7.85
CA SER A 24 21.09 49.72 -8.71
C SER A 24 22.26 48.78 -8.38
N PRO A 25 22.01 47.46 -8.21
CA PRO A 25 23.02 46.49 -7.76
C PRO A 25 24.23 46.39 -8.72
N VAL A 26 24.16 47.06 -9.88
CA VAL A 26 25.14 47.04 -10.96
C VAL A 26 26.12 48.23 -10.90
N THR A 27 25.91 49.22 -10.02
CA THR A 27 26.65 50.50 -9.98
C THR A 27 28.16 50.42 -9.72
N ASN A 28 28.71 49.22 -9.47
CA ASN A 28 30.13 48.99 -9.20
C ASN A 28 30.75 47.80 -9.98
N LEU A 29 30.06 47.26 -10.99
CA LEU A 29 30.53 46.09 -11.74
C LEU A 29 31.30 46.49 -12.99
N THR A 30 32.34 45.72 -13.32
CA THR A 30 33.03 45.84 -14.60
C THR A 30 32.12 45.41 -15.75
N TYR A 31 32.35 45.95 -16.95
CA TYR A 31 31.59 45.61 -18.15
C TYR A 31 31.50 44.09 -18.39
N THR A 32 32.60 43.36 -18.16
CA THR A 32 32.64 41.90 -18.30
C THR A 32 31.78 41.19 -17.26
N GLN A 33 31.80 41.64 -15.99
CA GLN A 33 30.93 41.07 -14.95
C GLN A 33 29.44 41.32 -15.28
N ALA A 34 29.10 42.52 -15.75
CA ALA A 34 27.73 42.85 -16.17
C ALA A 34 27.25 41.95 -17.32
N LEU A 35 28.11 41.69 -18.32
CA LEU A 35 27.77 40.75 -19.41
C LEU A 35 27.58 39.30 -18.94
N ILE A 36 28.36 38.86 -17.95
CA ILE A 36 28.22 37.51 -17.39
C ILE A 36 26.89 37.36 -16.67
N LEU A 37 26.45 38.41 -15.97
CA LEU A 37 25.20 38.44 -15.22
C LEU A 37 23.94 38.38 -16.08
N LEU A 38 24.01 38.78 -17.36
CA LEU A 38 22.88 38.64 -18.31
C LEU A 38 22.46 37.18 -18.55
N ARG A 39 23.23 36.21 -18.06
CA ARG A 39 22.87 34.78 -18.08
C ARG A 39 21.90 34.40 -16.95
N ILE A 40 21.72 35.28 -15.97
CA ILE A 40 20.78 35.11 -14.87
C ILE A 40 19.48 35.84 -15.27
N PRO A 41 18.32 35.19 -15.13
CA PRO A 41 17.04 35.86 -15.36
C PRO A 41 16.83 37.00 -14.34
N GLU A 42 16.10 38.06 -14.73
CA GLU A 42 15.98 39.29 -13.94
C GLU A 42 15.40 39.02 -12.54
N GLU A 43 14.51 38.04 -12.41
CA GLU A 43 13.86 37.66 -11.16
C GLU A 43 14.83 37.07 -10.13
N GLU A 44 15.90 36.42 -10.60
CA GLU A 44 16.91 35.77 -9.74
C GLU A 44 18.17 36.64 -9.58
N LEU A 45 18.30 37.68 -10.39
CA LEU A 45 19.51 38.51 -10.47
C LEU A 45 19.74 39.29 -9.16
N GLU A 46 18.68 39.86 -8.59
CA GLU A 46 18.78 40.67 -7.38
C GLU A 46 19.15 39.82 -6.15
N GLU A 47 18.57 38.63 -6.03
CA GLU A 47 18.94 37.65 -4.99
C GLU A 47 20.38 37.16 -5.17
N PHE A 48 20.79 36.89 -6.42
CA PHE A 48 22.16 36.47 -6.72
C PHE A 48 23.20 37.54 -6.36
N ILE A 49 22.92 38.82 -6.65
CA ILE A 49 23.82 39.93 -6.31
C ILE A 49 23.81 40.20 -4.78
N ALA A 50 22.68 40.00 -4.10
CA ALA A 50 22.59 40.19 -2.66
C ALA A 50 23.33 39.08 -1.87
N GLU A 51 23.25 37.84 -2.34
CA GLU A 51 23.89 36.69 -1.69
C GLU A 51 25.42 36.64 -1.95
N ARG A 52 25.86 37.16 -3.10
CA ARG A 52 27.26 37.06 -3.56
C ARG A 52 27.92 38.43 -3.58
N ASP A 53 29.08 38.56 -2.94
CA ASP A 53 29.89 39.77 -3.04
C ASP A 53 30.51 39.90 -4.44
N MET A 54 29.70 40.43 -5.35
CA MET A 54 30.03 40.58 -6.76
C MET A 54 31.16 41.56 -7.04
N LYS A 55 31.42 42.49 -6.11
CA LYS A 55 32.45 43.51 -6.24
C LYS A 55 33.85 42.94 -5.99
N SER A 56 33.97 41.91 -5.15
CA SER A 56 35.24 41.24 -4.88
C SER A 56 35.54 40.06 -5.81
N MET A 57 34.52 39.46 -6.43
CA MET A 57 34.70 38.31 -7.33
C MET A 57 35.35 38.67 -8.66
N THR A 58 36.37 37.91 -9.05
CA THR A 58 36.95 37.94 -10.39
C THR A 58 35.99 37.37 -11.43
N HIS A 59 36.23 37.69 -12.71
CA HIS A 59 35.42 37.15 -13.81
C HIS A 59 35.40 35.61 -13.88
N LEU A 60 36.51 34.95 -13.52
CA LEU A 60 36.60 33.49 -13.50
C LEU A 60 35.77 32.90 -12.36
N GLU A 61 35.84 33.50 -11.18
CA GLU A 61 35.06 33.07 -10.02
C GLU A 61 33.56 33.25 -10.27
N LEU A 62 33.15 34.35 -10.91
CA LEU A 62 31.75 34.57 -11.29
C LEU A 62 31.26 33.52 -12.30
N GLN A 63 32.08 33.17 -13.29
CA GLN A 63 31.74 32.10 -14.24
C GLN A 63 31.63 30.74 -13.57
N GLN A 64 32.49 30.45 -12.60
CA GLN A 64 32.43 29.20 -11.85
C GLN A 64 31.18 29.16 -10.96
N ALA A 65 30.86 30.25 -10.27
CA ALA A 65 29.64 30.36 -9.45
C ALA A 65 28.36 30.11 -10.27
N LEU A 66 28.30 30.60 -11.51
CA LEU A 66 27.18 30.31 -12.41
C LEU A 66 27.11 28.83 -12.79
N LYS A 67 28.24 28.20 -13.11
CA LYS A 67 28.27 26.76 -13.43
C LYS A 67 27.82 25.92 -12.24
N ASP A 68 28.31 26.24 -11.04
CA ASP A 68 27.97 25.53 -9.81
C ASP A 68 26.48 25.69 -9.50
N ARG A 69 25.92 26.90 -9.70
CA ARG A 69 24.48 27.15 -9.60
C ARG A 69 23.69 26.30 -10.59
N ASP A 70 24.06 26.32 -11.86
CA ASP A 70 23.33 25.59 -12.92
C ASP A 70 23.39 24.07 -12.67
N GLN A 71 24.54 23.57 -12.21
CA GLN A 71 24.70 22.18 -11.80
C GLN A 71 23.81 21.86 -10.59
N ALA A 72 23.79 22.69 -9.55
CA ALA A 72 22.95 22.50 -8.38
C ALA A 72 21.45 22.52 -8.72
N ILE A 73 21.02 23.39 -9.65
CA ILE A 73 19.64 23.43 -10.16
C ILE A 73 19.30 22.11 -10.87
N GLN A 74 20.21 21.60 -11.71
CA GLN A 74 20.02 20.35 -12.43
C GLN A 74 19.94 19.16 -11.46
N GLU A 75 20.85 19.06 -10.50
CA GLU A 75 20.85 18.02 -9.46
C GLU A 75 19.57 18.08 -8.62
N LYS A 76 19.13 19.27 -8.21
CA LYS A 76 17.86 19.46 -7.49
C LYS A 76 16.67 18.97 -8.30
N LYS A 77 16.65 19.26 -9.61
CA LYS A 77 15.58 18.81 -10.52
C LYS A 77 15.55 17.30 -10.65
N ASP A 78 16.71 16.66 -10.74
CA ASP A 78 16.80 15.20 -10.87
C ASP A 78 16.44 14.51 -9.54
N LEU A 79 16.90 15.03 -8.39
CA LEU A 79 16.47 14.58 -7.08
C LEU A 79 14.95 14.73 -6.87
N GLN A 80 14.35 15.81 -7.35
CA GLN A 80 12.91 16.00 -7.30
C GLN A 80 12.17 14.93 -8.13
N LYS A 81 12.64 14.61 -9.34
CA LYS A 81 12.06 13.52 -10.14
C LYS A 81 12.16 12.19 -9.41
N ASP A 82 13.33 11.84 -8.88
CA ASP A 82 13.54 10.60 -8.14
C ASP A 82 12.64 10.51 -6.91
N LEU A 83 12.47 11.61 -6.17
CA LEU A 83 11.58 11.69 -5.03
C LEU A 83 10.12 11.46 -5.44
N THR A 84 9.67 12.07 -6.55
CA THR A 84 8.30 11.85 -7.05
C THR A 84 8.06 10.40 -7.48
N LEU A 85 9.06 9.75 -8.11
CA LEU A 85 8.98 8.34 -8.48
C LEU A 85 8.89 7.44 -7.24
N LYS A 86 9.78 7.64 -6.26
CA LYS A 86 9.75 6.88 -4.99
C LYS A 86 8.45 7.08 -4.22
N SER A 87 7.93 8.30 -4.19
CA SER A 87 6.65 8.60 -3.54
C SER A 87 5.50 7.83 -4.21
N ARG A 88 5.49 7.74 -5.54
CA ARG A 88 4.52 6.95 -6.29
C ARG A 88 4.65 5.45 -5.99
N GLU A 89 5.87 4.92 -5.97
CA GLU A 89 6.13 3.51 -5.62
C GLU A 89 5.65 3.19 -4.19
N LEU A 90 5.93 4.07 -3.23
CA LEU A 90 5.47 3.92 -1.85
C LEU A 90 3.94 3.94 -1.74
N ALA A 91 3.27 4.82 -2.47
CA ALA A 91 1.81 4.84 -2.53
C ALA A 91 1.25 3.52 -3.08
N GLN A 92 1.85 2.99 -4.16
CA GLN A 92 1.47 1.70 -4.73
C GLN A 92 1.67 0.56 -3.73
N LEU A 93 2.84 0.47 -3.09
CA LEU A 93 3.13 -0.54 -2.08
C LEU A 93 2.14 -0.45 -0.91
N THR A 94 1.82 0.76 -0.45
CA THR A 94 0.85 0.98 0.63
C THR A 94 -0.53 0.43 0.25
N THR A 95 -1.01 0.70 -0.96
CA THR A 95 -2.30 0.14 -1.44
C THR A 95 -2.27 -1.38 -1.56
N GLN A 96 -1.14 -1.97 -1.98
CA GLN A 96 -0.97 -3.42 -2.04
C GLN A 96 -1.00 -4.04 -0.64
N THR A 97 -0.27 -3.45 0.32
CA THR A 97 -0.26 -3.91 1.71
C THR A 97 -1.67 -3.86 2.31
N GLN A 98 -2.41 -2.78 2.11
CA GLN A 98 -3.79 -2.67 2.59
C GLN A 98 -4.71 -3.73 1.96
N SER A 99 -4.58 -4.00 0.66
CA SER A 99 -5.34 -5.05 -0.02
C SER A 99 -5.01 -6.44 0.51
N LEU A 100 -3.72 -6.73 0.73
CA LEU A 100 -3.28 -8.00 1.30
C LEU A 100 -3.77 -8.17 2.74
N GLU A 101 -3.71 -7.12 3.55
CA GLU A 101 -4.23 -7.13 4.91
C GLU A 101 -5.74 -7.41 4.94
N GLN A 102 -6.51 -6.78 4.04
CA GLN A 102 -7.93 -7.09 3.88
C GLN A 102 -8.17 -8.56 3.48
N GLN A 103 -7.35 -9.10 2.58
CA GLN A 103 -7.45 -10.51 2.17
C GLN A 103 -7.15 -11.47 3.33
N VAL A 104 -6.09 -11.19 4.10
CA VAL A 104 -5.74 -11.98 5.29
C VAL A 104 -6.89 -11.95 6.31
N ASN A 105 -7.44 -10.77 6.60
CA ASN A 105 -8.57 -10.62 7.51
C ASN A 105 -9.81 -11.39 7.03
N ARG A 106 -10.11 -11.34 5.72
CA ARG A 106 -11.22 -12.13 5.13
C ARG A 106 -10.99 -13.63 5.29
N LEU A 107 -9.81 -14.13 4.94
CA LEU A 107 -9.48 -15.55 5.08
C LEU A 107 -9.53 -16.01 6.54
N GLN A 108 -9.05 -15.17 7.46
CA GLN A 108 -9.09 -15.46 8.89
C GLN A 108 -10.55 -15.55 9.40
N ALA A 109 -11.43 -14.64 8.96
CA ALA A 109 -12.85 -14.72 9.26
C ALA A 109 -13.51 -15.97 8.66
N GLU A 110 -13.13 -16.39 7.44
CA GLU A 110 -13.63 -17.62 6.84
C GLU A 110 -13.18 -18.89 7.58
N ILE A 111 -11.92 -18.93 8.04
CA ILE A 111 -11.39 -20.03 8.84
C ILE A 111 -12.17 -20.13 10.16
N LEU A 112 -12.37 -19.02 10.88
CA LEU A 112 -13.16 -18.98 12.11
C LEU A 112 -14.60 -19.45 11.87
N ARG A 113 -15.24 -18.96 10.80
CA ARG A 113 -16.59 -19.37 10.41
C ARG A 113 -16.67 -20.86 10.09
N ARG A 114 -15.67 -21.42 9.41
CA ARG A 114 -15.62 -22.86 9.07
C ARG A 114 -15.40 -23.71 10.32
N ALA A 115 -14.49 -23.29 11.20
CA ALA A 115 -14.23 -23.93 12.48
C ALA A 115 -15.45 -23.92 13.42
N GLY A 116 -16.29 -22.88 13.38
CA GLY A 116 -17.57 -22.85 14.10
C GLY A 116 -18.66 -23.71 13.47
N LYS A 117 -18.64 -23.89 12.15
CA LYS A 117 -19.61 -24.73 11.41
C LYS A 117 -19.33 -26.23 11.50
N SER A 118 -18.06 -26.66 11.60
CA SER A 118 -17.71 -28.07 11.73
C SER A 118 -18.26 -28.77 12.99
N PRO A 119 -18.21 -28.19 14.21
CA PRO A 119 -18.76 -28.83 15.40
C PRO A 119 -20.29 -28.83 15.41
N LEU A 120 -20.94 -27.82 14.82
CA LEU A 120 -22.40 -27.78 14.69
C LEU A 120 -22.91 -28.91 13.79
N LYS A 121 -22.28 -29.12 12.63
CA LYS A 121 -22.63 -30.22 11.72
C LYS A 121 -22.37 -31.59 12.33
N LEU A 122 -21.29 -31.75 13.11
CA LEU A 122 -21.03 -33.00 13.84
C LEU A 122 -22.07 -33.24 14.94
N ARG A 123 -22.50 -32.19 15.65
CA ARG A 123 -23.52 -32.27 16.69
C ARG A 123 -24.92 -32.52 16.13
N GLU A 124 -25.26 -31.94 14.98
CA GLU A 124 -26.48 -32.26 14.23
C GLU A 124 -26.45 -33.70 13.70
N LEU A 125 -25.31 -34.18 13.20
CA LEU A 125 -25.16 -35.56 12.76
C LEU A 125 -25.31 -36.55 13.92
N GLU A 126 -24.72 -36.27 15.08
CA GLU A 126 -24.85 -37.11 16.28
C GLU A 126 -26.27 -37.04 16.87
N ALA A 127 -26.90 -35.86 16.90
CA ALA A 127 -28.30 -35.72 17.33
C ALA A 127 -29.25 -36.48 16.38
N ALA A 128 -29.02 -36.43 15.07
CA ALA A 128 -29.79 -37.18 14.08
C ALA A 128 -29.57 -38.70 14.18
N LYS A 129 -28.44 -39.17 14.71
CA LYS A 129 -28.22 -40.60 15.02
C LYS A 129 -28.97 -41.04 16.27
N GLU A 130 -29.04 -40.19 17.30
CA GLU A 130 -29.83 -40.46 18.52
C GLU A 130 -31.34 -40.36 18.27
N GLU A 131 -31.77 -39.46 17.37
CA GLU A 131 -33.16 -39.28 16.91
C GLU A 131 -33.60 -40.28 15.84
N VAL A 132 -32.97 -41.44 15.68
CA VAL A 132 -33.52 -42.52 14.82
C VAL A 132 -34.36 -43.49 15.67
N PRO A 133 -35.66 -43.21 15.93
CA PRO A 133 -36.56 -44.16 16.58
C PRO A 133 -36.67 -45.46 15.77
N SER A 134 -36.30 -45.45 14.48
CA SER A 134 -36.24 -46.65 13.64
C SER A 134 -35.15 -47.63 14.09
N ALA A 135 -33.97 -47.19 14.57
CA ALA A 135 -32.92 -48.11 15.01
C ALA A 135 -33.32 -48.87 16.29
N ARG A 136 -33.95 -48.17 17.25
CA ARG A 136 -34.51 -48.81 18.46
C ARG A 136 -35.69 -49.73 18.13
N LYS A 137 -36.59 -49.32 17.22
CA LYS A 137 -37.72 -50.15 16.77
C LYS A 137 -37.25 -51.38 15.99
N ILE A 138 -36.21 -51.27 15.17
CA ILE A 138 -35.62 -52.41 14.45
C ILE A 138 -35.02 -53.41 15.45
N ALA A 139 -34.22 -52.95 16.42
CA ALA A 139 -33.67 -53.82 17.46
C ALA A 139 -34.75 -54.50 18.32
N GLU A 140 -35.85 -53.79 18.62
CA GLU A 140 -36.97 -54.36 19.34
C GLU A 140 -37.74 -55.41 18.52
N LEU A 141 -37.92 -55.17 17.22
CA LEU A 141 -38.55 -56.11 16.30
C LEU A 141 -37.68 -57.36 16.09
N GLU A 142 -36.37 -57.21 15.95
CA GLU A 142 -35.42 -58.33 15.85
C GLU A 142 -35.46 -59.20 17.11
N LYS A 143 -35.52 -58.59 18.30
CA LYS A 143 -35.68 -59.32 19.55
C LYS A 143 -36.99 -60.11 19.59
N LYS A 144 -38.11 -59.47 19.21
CA LYS A 144 -39.42 -60.14 19.16
C LYS A 144 -39.44 -61.29 18.15
N LEU A 145 -38.73 -61.17 17.04
CA LEU A 145 -38.63 -62.20 16.02
C LEU A 145 -37.84 -63.41 16.55
N LYS A 146 -36.72 -63.18 17.24
CA LYS A 146 -35.92 -64.25 17.88
C LYS A 146 -36.67 -64.97 19.01
N ASP A 147 -37.44 -64.22 19.81
CA ASP A 147 -38.30 -64.79 20.85
C ASP A 147 -39.46 -65.62 20.25
N ALA A 148 -39.95 -65.25 19.06
CA ALA A 148 -40.98 -66.02 18.35
C ALA A 148 -40.40 -67.28 17.71
N GLU A 149 -39.21 -67.21 17.11
CA GLU A 149 -38.51 -68.36 16.52
C GLU A 149 -38.15 -69.41 17.58
N THR A 150 -37.67 -68.99 18.74
CA THR A 150 -37.39 -69.91 19.85
C THR A 150 -38.67 -70.55 20.38
N LYS A 151 -39.78 -69.80 20.50
CA LYS A 151 -41.10 -70.35 20.88
C LYS A 151 -41.69 -71.30 19.83
N PHE A 152 -41.44 -71.04 18.54
CA PHE A 152 -41.88 -71.90 17.44
C PHE A 152 -41.07 -73.21 17.40
N SER A 153 -39.75 -73.12 17.57
CA SER A 153 -38.86 -74.27 17.67
C SER A 153 -39.15 -75.15 18.90
N VAL A 154 -39.58 -74.57 20.03
CA VAL A 154 -40.01 -75.35 21.20
C VAL A 154 -41.35 -76.03 20.97
N LYS A 155 -42.28 -75.43 20.22
CA LYS A 155 -43.57 -76.06 19.88
C LYS A 155 -43.45 -77.17 18.84
N SER A 156 -42.51 -77.10 17.89
CA SER A 156 -42.28 -78.19 16.94
C SER A 156 -41.53 -79.38 17.55
N ALA A 157 -40.75 -79.17 18.63
CA ALA A 157 -40.08 -80.25 19.35
C ALA A 157 -41.02 -81.08 20.26
N VAL A 158 -42.17 -80.53 20.66
CA VAL A 158 -43.16 -81.22 21.51
C VAL A 158 -44.20 -82.03 20.71
N ALA A 159 -44.22 -81.92 19.38
CA ALA A 159 -45.17 -82.63 18.52
C ALA A 159 -44.72 -84.04 18.07
N HIS A 160 -43.54 -84.51 18.48
CA HIS A 160 -43.06 -85.87 18.18
C HIS A 160 -42.78 -86.66 19.46
N LEU A 161 -43.85 -87.09 20.14
CA LEU A 161 -43.82 -88.28 20.98
C LEU A 161 -44.71 -89.33 20.33
N PRO A 162 -44.18 -90.46 19.80
CA PRO A 162 -45.00 -91.64 19.62
C PRO A 162 -45.16 -92.34 20.97
N PHE A 163 -46.40 -92.37 21.44
CA PHE A 163 -46.95 -93.47 22.23
C PHE A 163 -46.79 -94.80 21.45
N THR A 164 -46.39 -95.88 22.15
CA THR A 164 -46.92 -97.28 22.09
C THR A 164 -45.93 -98.23 22.81
N GLU A 165 -46.29 -98.76 23.98
CA GLU A 165 -46.79 -100.13 24.26
C GLU A 165 -45.67 -101.20 24.43
N ILE A 166 -45.44 -101.70 25.65
CA ILE A 166 -45.91 -103.00 26.19
C ILE A 166 -45.45 -104.21 25.34
N THR A 167 -44.39 -104.91 25.76
CA THR A 167 -44.38 -106.28 26.32
C THR A 167 -42.93 -106.68 26.62
#